data_AF-A0A7C2LAB0-F1
#
_entry.id   AF-A0A7C2LAB0-F1
#
_cell.length_a   1.000
_cell.length_b   1.000
_cell.length_c   1.000
_cell.angle_alpha   90.00
_cell.angle_beta   90.00
_cell.angle_gamma   90.00
#
_symmetry.space_group_name_H-M   'P 1'
#
loop_
_entity.id
_entity.type
_entity.pdbx_description
1 polymer ?
#
loop_
_entity_poly.entity_id
_entity_poly.type
_entity_poly.pdbx_seq_one_letter_code
_entity_poly.pdbx_strand_id
1 'polypeptide(L)'
;MLVSLPVALRLVIAPLLALAMLPLFTFSRDVGAVLVATAGLPIAVNVFILSAQYRTQEAFASQIVTGSTLLSAVSQSVWLTLLR
;
A
#
# COMPACT_ATOMS: atom_id res chain seq x y z
N MET A 1 16.22 -9.26 1.29
CA MET A 1 15.23 -10.09 0.54
C MET A 1 13.86 -10.16 1.22
N LEU A 2 13.76 -10.25 2.56
CA LEU A 2 12.44 -10.36 3.22
C LEU A 2 11.60 -9.06 3.22
N VAL A 3 12.25 -7.88 3.23
CA VAL A 3 11.56 -6.57 3.31
C VAL A 3 10.86 -6.18 2.00
N SER A 4 11.40 -6.60 0.85
CA SER A 4 10.88 -6.21 -0.47
C SER A 4 9.53 -6.84 -0.78
N LEU A 5 9.25 -8.03 -0.24
CA LEU A 5 8.00 -8.74 -0.52
C LEU A 5 6.77 -8.01 0.07
N PRO A 6 6.69 -7.68 1.38
CA PRO A 6 5.57 -6.89 1.92
C PRO A 6 5.39 -5.54 1.24
N VAL A 7 6.49 -4.88 0.89
CA VAL A 7 6.46 -3.59 0.20
C VAL A 7 5.86 -3.73 -1.20
N ALA A 8 6.27 -4.73 -1.98
CA ALA A 8 5.71 -5.00 -3.31
C ALA A 8 4.23 -5.41 -3.23
N LEU A 9 3.88 -6.28 -2.25
CA LEU A 9 2.49 -6.66 -2.00
C LEU A 9 1.63 -5.42 -1.72
N ARG A 10 2.15 -4.46 -0.95
CA ARG A 10 1.40 -3.26 -0.58
C ARG A 10 1.33 -2.22 -1.70
N LEU A 11 2.46 -1.86 -2.29
CA LEU A 11 2.55 -0.75 -3.24
C LEU A 11 2.11 -1.13 -4.66
N VAL A 12 2.11 -2.42 -5.00
CA VAL A 12 1.78 -2.90 -6.35
C VAL A 12 0.58 -3.84 -6.34
N ILE A 13 0.63 -4.90 -5.54
CA ILE A 13 -0.42 -5.93 -5.61
C ILE A 13 -1.74 -5.41 -5.02
N ALA A 14 -1.74 -4.70 -3.90
CA ALA A 14 -2.97 -4.15 -3.31
C ALA A 14 -3.73 -3.20 -4.25
N PRO A 15 -3.12 -2.21 -4.92
CA PRO A 15 -3.82 -1.37 -5.89
C PRO A 15 -4.26 -2.16 -7.14
N LEU A 16 -3.49 -3.14 -7.62
CA LEU A 16 -3.94 -4.01 -8.71
C LEU A 16 -5.18 -4.83 -8.33
N LEU A 17 -5.22 -5.36 -7.12
CA LEU A 17 -6.39 -6.06 -6.59
C LEU A 17 -7.58 -5.11 -6.46
N ALA A 18 -7.37 -3.90 -5.94
CA ALA A 18 -8.43 -2.89 -5.87
C ALA A 18 -8.99 -2.56 -7.26
N LEU A 19 -8.13 -2.41 -8.28
CA LEU A 19 -8.51 -2.19 -9.67
C LEU A 19 -9.34 -3.36 -10.22
N ALA A 20 -8.89 -4.59 -9.98
CA ALA A 20 -9.59 -5.81 -10.40
C ALA A 20 -10.95 -6.00 -9.70
N MET A 21 -11.10 -5.45 -8.49
CA MET A 21 -12.35 -5.49 -7.73
C MET A 21 -13.35 -4.41 -8.13
N LEU A 22 -12.93 -3.31 -8.78
CA LEU A 22 -13.84 -2.21 -9.16
C LEU A 22 -15.09 -2.67 -9.93
N PRO A 23 -15.02 -3.60 -10.92
CA PRO A 23 -16.21 -4.05 -11.66
C PRO A 23 -17.26 -4.76 -10.80
N LEU A 24 -16.90 -5.21 -9.59
CA LEU A 24 -17.84 -5.84 -8.66
C LEU A 24 -18.76 -4.82 -7.96
N PHE A 25 -18.49 -3.52 -8.13
CA PHE A 25 -19.19 -2.43 -7.46
C PHE A 25 -19.61 -1.35 -8.46
N THR A 26 -20.67 -0.61 -8.13
CA THR A 26 -21.17 0.50 -8.96
C THR A 26 -20.65 1.84 -8.45
N PHE A 27 -19.33 2.04 -8.51
CA PHE A 27 -18.70 3.32 -8.17
C PHE A 27 -18.62 4.26 -9.38
N SER A 28 -18.66 5.57 -9.14
CA SER A 28 -18.28 6.53 -10.17
C SER A 28 -16.79 6.39 -10.48
N ARG A 29 -16.37 6.82 -11.68
CA ARG A 29 -14.98 6.71 -12.14
C ARG A 29 -14.00 7.35 -11.17
N ASP A 30 -14.34 8.55 -10.67
CA ASP A 30 -13.49 9.30 -9.74
C ASP A 30 -13.34 8.59 -8.39
N VAL A 31 -14.44 8.04 -7.86
CA VAL A 31 -14.42 7.27 -6.61
C VAL A 31 -13.59 6.00 -6.79
N GLY A 32 -13.75 5.29 -7.89
CA GLY A 32 -12.94 4.11 -8.21
C GLY A 32 -11.44 4.42 -8.28
N ALA A 33 -11.06 5.52 -8.94
CA ALA A 33 -9.67 5.98 -9.01
C ALA A 33 -9.10 6.31 -7.62
N VAL A 34 -9.86 6.98 -6.75
CA VAL A 34 -9.45 7.26 -5.37
C VAL A 34 -9.29 5.97 -4.57
N LEU A 35 -10.19 5.00 -4.71
CA LEU A 35 -10.09 3.70 -4.02
C LEU A 35 -8.83 2.94 -4.42
N VAL A 36 -8.49 2.92 -5.72
CA VAL A 36 -7.26 2.27 -6.19
C VAL A 36 -6.01 3.01 -5.72
N ALA A 37 -6.00 4.35 -5.80
CA ALA A 37 -4.87 5.15 -5.35
C ALA A 37 -4.60 4.96 -3.85
N THR A 38 -5.65 4.93 -3.03
CA THR A 38 -5.57 4.71 -1.57
C THR A 38 -5.11 3.30 -1.21
N ALA A 39 -5.47 2.30 -2.00
CA ALA A 39 -4.98 0.93 -1.81
C ALA A 39 -3.45 0.81 -1.98
N GLY A 40 -2.84 1.65 -2.81
CA GLY A 40 -1.40 1.73 -3.03
C GLY A 40 -0.61 2.55 -2.01
N LEU A 41 -1.26 3.07 -0.96
CA LEU A 41 -0.57 3.84 0.09
C LEU A 41 0.45 2.97 0.85
N PRO A 42 1.52 3.58 1.41
CA PRO A 42 2.56 2.85 2.13
C PRO A 42 2.00 2.05 3.32
N ILE A 43 2.81 1.11 3.82
CA ILE A 43 2.46 0.32 4.99
C ILE A 43 2.30 1.26 6.17
N ALA A 44 1.16 1.16 6.87
CA ALA A 44 0.80 2.07 7.95
C ALA A 44 1.76 1.95 9.14
N VAL A 45 2.10 3.09 9.76
CA VAL A 45 2.95 3.15 10.96
C VAL A 45 2.38 2.33 12.12
N ASN A 46 1.05 2.19 12.19
CA ASN A 46 0.40 1.35 13.20
C ASN A 46 0.84 -0.13 13.15
N VAL A 47 1.33 -0.63 12.01
CA VAL A 47 1.91 -1.98 11.94
C VAL A 47 3.14 -2.11 12.85
N PHE A 48 3.98 -1.09 12.91
CA PHE A 48 5.11 -1.05 13.85
C PHE A 48 4.63 -0.99 15.30
N ILE A 49 3.67 -0.11 15.62
CA ILE A 49 3.12 0.03 16.98
C ILE A 49 2.52 -1.29 17.47
N LEU A 50 1.71 -1.95 16.64
CA LEU A 50 1.14 -3.25 16.96
C LEU A 50 2.23 -4.31 17.12
N SER A 51 3.25 -4.28 16.26
CA SER A 51 4.35 -5.24 16.37
C SER A 51 5.10 -5.11 17.70
N ALA A 52 5.27 -3.87 18.18
CA ALA A 52 5.88 -3.58 19.48
C ALA A 52 4.98 -3.95 20.65
N GLN A 53 3.70 -3.61 20.56
CA GLN A 53 2.73 -3.91 21.59
C GLN A 53 2.59 -5.43 21.83
N TYR A 54 2.62 -6.23 20.76
CA TYR A 54 2.49 -7.68 20.83
C TYR A 54 3.84 -8.41 20.88
N ARG A 55 4.97 -7.70 21.04
CA ARG A 55 6.34 -8.27 21.13
C ARG A 55 6.66 -9.23 19.98
N THR A 56 6.32 -8.80 18.77
CA THR A 56 6.58 -9.55 17.53
C THR A 56 7.82 -8.96 16.83
N GLN A 57 7.87 -8.99 15.49
CA GLN A 57 9.04 -8.56 14.72
C GLN A 57 9.09 -7.04 14.52
N GLU A 58 9.32 -6.28 15.60
CA GLU A 58 9.38 -4.82 15.60
C GLU A 58 10.39 -4.23 14.61
N ALA A 59 11.61 -4.77 14.60
CA ALA A 59 12.66 -4.31 13.70
C ALA A 59 12.28 -4.52 12.22
N PHE A 60 11.62 -5.64 11.91
CA PHE A 60 11.14 -5.91 10.56
C PHE A 60 9.98 -4.98 10.18
N ALA A 61 9.02 -4.78 11.09
CA ALA A 61 7.89 -3.87 10.90
C ALA A 61 8.36 -2.43 10.65
N SER A 62 9.36 -1.95 11.37
CA SER A 62 9.99 -0.65 11.15
C SER A 62 10.61 -0.56 9.75
N GLN A 63 11.39 -1.57 9.34
CA GLN A 63 12.04 -1.60 8.03
C GLN A 63 11.04 -1.57 6.86
N ILE A 64 9.94 -2.33 6.93
CA ILE A 64 8.93 -2.35 5.87
C ILE A 64 8.11 -1.04 5.83
N VAL A 65 7.83 -0.43 6.98
CA VAL A 65 7.14 0.88 7.05
C VAL A 65 8.01 1.95 6.43
N THR A 66 9.26 2.09 6.86
CA THR A 66 10.20 3.07 6.30
C THR A 66 10.45 2.82 4.81
N GLY A 67 10.73 1.58 4.42
CA GLY A 67 10.98 1.22 3.03
C GLY A 67 9.79 1.52 2.12
N SER A 68 8.57 1.13 2.52
CA SER A 68 7.36 1.43 1.76
C SER A 68 7.08 2.94 1.70
N THR A 69 7.37 3.69 2.76
CA THR A 69 7.16 5.15 2.79
C THR A 69 8.07 5.85 1.78
N LEU A 70 9.37 5.53 1.76
CA LEU A 70 10.32 6.08 0.80
C LEU A 70 9.94 5.74 -0.65
N LEU A 71 9.60 4.47 -0.91
CA LEU A 71 9.22 4.02 -2.24
C LEU A 71 7.85 4.55 -2.69
N SER A 72 6.98 4.90 -1.75
CA SER A 72 5.66 5.45 -2.07
C SER A 72 5.73 6.79 -2.79
N ALA A 73 6.78 7.60 -2.56
CA ALA A 73 6.95 8.86 -3.27
C ALA A 73 6.94 8.67 -4.81
N VAL A 74 7.55 7.58 -5.30
CA VAL A 74 7.55 7.25 -6.73
C VAL A 74 6.30 6.45 -7.10
N SER A 75 5.97 5.42 -6.32
CA SER A 75 4.86 4.51 -6.63
C SER A 75 3.50 5.22 -6.65
N GLN A 76 3.25 6.13 -5.71
CA GLN A 76 2.00 6.89 -5.66
C GLN A 76 1.88 7.86 -6.84
N SER A 77 2.98 8.52 -7.23
CA SER A 77 2.96 9.35 -8.44
C SER A 77 2.60 8.53 -9.67
N VAL A 78 3.17 7.33 -9.83
CA VAL A 78 2.81 6.42 -10.94
C VAL A 78 1.32 6.06 -10.91
N TRP A 79 0.78 5.65 -9.76
CA TRP A 79 -0.64 5.31 -9.65
C TRP A 79 -1.55 6.49 -9.96
N LEU A 80 -1.26 7.67 -9.42
CA LEU A 80 -2.05 8.87 -9.67
C LEU A 80 -2.02 9.29 -11.14
N THR A 81 -0.89 9.11 -11.83
CA THR A 81 -0.79 9.37 -13.27
C THR A 81 -1.58 8.35 -14.11
N LEU A 82 -1.58 7.07 -13.71
CA LEU A 82 -2.32 6.01 -14.43
C LEU A 82 -3.84 6.06 -14.23
N LEU A 83 -4.30 6.61 -13.10
CA LEU A 83 -5.72 6.63 -12.72
C LEU A 83 -6.45 7.92 -13.08
N ARG A 84 -5.73 8.97 -13.51
CA ARG A 84 -6.30 10.17 -14.13
C ARG A 84 -6.80 9.87 -15.54
#